data_AF-A0A656GHJ2-F1
#
_entry.id   AF-A0A656GHJ2-F1
#
_cell.length_a   1.000
_cell.length_b   1.000
_cell.length_c   1.000
_cell.angle_alpha   90.00
_cell.angle_beta   90.00
_cell.angle_gamma   90.00
#
_symmetry.space_group_name_H-M   'P 1'
#
loop_
_entity.id
_entity.type
_entity.pdbx_description
1 polymer ?
#
loop_
_entity_poly.entity_id
_entity_poly.type
_entity_poly.pdbx_seq_one_letter_code
_entity_poly.pdbx_strand_id
1 'polypeptide(L)'
;MNDITLPRASSHLKADALNIGLTEIIEEFGDQLLESLNRSNPPVYAGIDNPARQWVLEGLKRQPFPAQAQVVQAIAALLLDQNEQAGIINAEMGTGKTMMAIALAAVMHGAGYRRTMVIAPPHLVYKWRREILETIPDARVWVLNGPDTLVKLLKLRDQLGDTYDGRQEFFILGRVRMRMGFHWRLAFWQRRAGGGRSLAACPDCGRLLQDQEGNLITAEEFQREERRRRCDHCNAALWTLMRPGKSDGGSRRNTVLKSMCRIPTIGPVRAERLLSDFGEDFLASMLLDNVSEFINLMDAKGNFIFSDRQAKRMERAMANIEFGFGEGGYQPTEFIKRYLPDGCFDLLVVDEGHEYKNSGSAQGQAMGVLAAKARKTVLLTGTLMGGYADDLFYLLFRILTRRMIEDGYQPNARGSMAPAAISFMRDHGVLKDIYTERDGSSHKTAKGKKLSVRTVKAPGFGPKGIHRFVLPFTVFLKLKDIGGNVLPGYLEEFIDVPMSPDQEAAHRKLAQTLTVELRQALARRDTTLLGVVLNVLLAWPDCCFRPEVVKHPRSKDTLAFVSSVFDDDELMPKEQALLDLCLAGANRENGKNRTLA
;
A
#
# COMPACT_ATOMS: atom_id res chain seq x y z
N MET A 1 85.15 15.18 -17.10
CA MET A 1 86.08 14.28 -16.39
C MET A 1 85.67 14.24 -14.94
N ASN A 2 85.61 13.01 -14.43
CA ASN A 2 85.30 12.56 -13.06
C ASN A 2 83.82 12.34 -12.72
N ASP A 3 83.37 11.15 -13.14
CA ASP A 3 82.51 10.23 -12.39
C ASP A 3 82.75 10.27 -10.88
N ILE A 4 81.65 10.34 -10.12
CA ILE A 4 81.54 9.66 -8.82
C ILE A 4 80.18 8.97 -8.77
N THR A 5 80.20 7.65 -8.97
CA THR A 5 79.15 6.69 -8.62
C THR A 5 78.86 6.71 -7.12
N LEU A 6 77.59 6.85 -6.75
CA LEU A 6 77.06 6.49 -5.43
C LEU A 6 76.06 5.32 -5.58
N PRO A 7 75.97 4.42 -4.58
CA PRO A 7 75.50 3.04 -4.77
C PRO A 7 73.97 2.93 -4.77
N ARG A 8 73.46 1.97 -5.56
CA ARG A 8 72.07 1.51 -5.47
C ARG A 8 71.79 0.95 -4.08
N ALA A 9 71.00 1.68 -3.29
CA ALA A 9 70.28 1.11 -2.16
C ALA A 9 68.92 0.60 -2.67
N SER A 10 68.81 -0.72 -2.72
CA SER A 10 67.57 -1.46 -2.90
C SER A 10 66.67 -1.30 -1.69
N SER A 11 65.51 -0.65 -1.86
CA SER A 11 64.34 -0.87 -1.00
C SER A 11 63.08 -0.80 -1.85
N HIS A 12 62.78 -1.92 -2.52
CA HIS A 12 61.43 -2.24 -2.94
C HIS A 12 60.57 -2.48 -1.69
N LEU A 13 60.11 -1.41 -1.05
CA LEU A 13 58.88 -1.48 -0.25
C LEU A 13 57.73 -1.40 -1.26
N LYS A 14 57.29 -2.57 -1.73
CA LYS A 14 55.96 -2.71 -2.30
C LYS A 14 54.99 -2.21 -1.22
N ALA A 15 54.32 -1.10 -1.49
CA ALA A 15 53.08 -0.80 -0.80
C ALA A 15 52.11 -1.91 -1.22
N ASP A 16 52.01 -2.98 -0.42
CA ASP A 16 50.92 -3.92 -0.53
C ASP A 16 49.65 -3.10 -0.36
N ALA A 17 48.89 -2.97 -1.45
CA ALA A 17 47.56 -2.40 -1.40
C ALA A 17 46.76 -3.26 -0.43
N LEU A 18 46.49 -2.73 0.76
CA LEU A 18 45.55 -3.28 1.73
C LEU A 18 44.16 -3.29 1.07
N ASN A 19 43.91 -4.31 0.25
CA ASN A 19 42.57 -4.67 -0.22
C ASN A 19 41.91 -5.47 0.90
N ILE A 20 41.50 -4.76 1.95
CA ILE A 20 40.63 -5.35 2.97
C ILE A 20 39.22 -5.36 2.39
N GLY A 21 38.58 -6.53 2.40
CA GLY A 21 37.19 -6.64 1.95
C GLY A 21 36.26 -5.83 2.86
N LEU A 22 35.18 -5.26 2.31
CA LEU A 22 34.20 -4.51 3.13
C LEU A 22 33.67 -5.34 4.30
N THR A 23 33.48 -6.64 4.10
CA THR A 23 33.03 -7.57 5.15
C THR A 23 34.06 -7.68 6.27
N GLU A 24 35.34 -7.82 5.94
CA GLU A 24 36.44 -7.89 6.92
C GLU A 24 36.57 -6.58 7.69
N ILE A 25 36.42 -5.42 7.04
CA ILE A 25 36.38 -4.11 7.73
C ILE A 25 35.21 -4.03 8.71
N ILE A 26 34.02 -4.51 8.32
CA ILE A 26 32.84 -4.48 9.19
C ILE A 26 33.00 -5.45 10.37
N GLU A 27 33.61 -6.62 10.15
CA GLU A 27 33.88 -7.57 11.22
C GLU A 27 34.95 -7.06 12.19
N GLU A 28 36.02 -6.44 11.70
CA GLU A 28 37.15 -5.98 12.51
C GLU A 28 36.88 -4.64 13.21
N PHE A 29 36.22 -3.68 12.53
CA PHE A 29 35.98 -2.33 13.04
C PHE A 29 34.52 -2.05 13.37
N GLY A 30 33.66 -3.06 13.31
CA GLY A 30 32.21 -2.93 13.48
C GLY A 30 31.81 -2.19 14.76
N ASP A 31 32.40 -2.56 15.89
CA ASP A 31 32.09 -1.95 17.19
C ASP A 31 32.49 -0.46 17.25
N GLN A 32 33.67 -0.11 16.73
CA GLN A 32 34.13 1.28 16.68
C GLN A 32 33.30 2.13 15.71
N LEU A 33 32.91 1.55 14.57
CA LEU A 33 31.99 2.18 13.63
C LEU A 33 30.62 2.40 14.26
N LEU A 34 30.12 1.41 15.00
CA LEU A 34 28.84 1.47 15.69
C LEU A 34 28.86 2.48 16.85
N GLU A 35 29.96 2.58 17.60
CA GLU A 35 30.15 3.58 18.64
C GLU A 35 30.22 5.00 18.05
N SER A 36 30.94 5.18 16.94
CA SER A 36 31.00 6.45 16.20
C SER A 36 29.63 6.84 15.65
N LEU A 37 28.86 5.88 15.13
CA LEU A 37 27.47 6.06 14.71
C LEU A 37 26.58 6.48 15.88
N ASN A 38 26.67 5.80 17.03
CA ASN A 38 25.89 6.14 18.23
C ASN A 38 26.25 7.52 18.79
N ARG A 39 27.52 7.95 18.69
CA ARG A 39 27.94 9.30 19.12
C ARG A 39 27.41 10.37 18.17
N SER A 40 27.39 10.10 16.86
CA SER A 40 26.90 11.04 15.85
C SER A 40 25.37 11.09 15.75
N ASN A 41 24.69 10.03 16.17
CA ASN A 41 23.24 9.93 16.20
C ASN A 41 22.78 9.06 17.37
N PRO A 42 22.67 9.63 18.59
CA PRO A 42 22.29 8.86 19.77
C PRO A 42 20.91 8.24 19.60
N PRO A 43 20.73 6.96 19.96
CA PRO A 43 19.44 6.30 19.82
C PRO A 43 18.40 7.01 20.69
N VAL A 44 17.23 7.26 20.11
CA VAL A 44 16.09 7.88 20.81
C VAL A 44 15.65 7.04 22.02
N TYR A 45 15.88 5.73 21.94
CA TYR A 45 15.53 4.77 22.96
C TYR A 45 16.69 3.81 23.21
N ALA A 46 17.21 3.81 24.44
CA ALA A 46 18.37 3.03 24.84
C ALA A 46 18.02 1.78 25.67
N GLY A 47 16.79 1.27 25.57
CA GLY A 47 16.35 0.09 26.33
C GLY A 47 15.90 0.39 27.77
N ILE A 48 15.75 1.67 28.13
CA ILE A 48 15.24 2.08 29.44
C ILE A 48 13.74 2.34 29.33
N ASP A 49 12.94 1.40 29.83
CA ASP A 49 11.48 1.47 29.76
C ASP A 49 10.93 2.67 30.54
N ASN A 50 9.96 3.37 29.94
CA ASN A 50 9.17 4.34 30.67
C ASN A 50 8.12 3.60 31.53
N PRO A 51 8.11 3.75 32.87
CA PRO A 51 7.20 3.01 33.75
C PRO A 51 5.72 3.28 33.48
N ALA A 52 5.36 4.52 33.11
CA ALA A 52 3.97 4.87 32.82
C ALA A 52 3.47 4.19 31.54
N ARG A 53 4.33 4.08 30.51
CA ARG A 53 4.03 3.35 29.27
C ARG A 53 3.91 1.86 29.55
N GLN A 54 4.81 1.33 30.36
CA GLN A 54 4.81 -0.08 30.74
C GLN A 54 3.53 -0.46 31.48
N TRP A 55 3.06 0.38 32.41
CA TRP A 55 1.81 0.17 33.13
C TRP A 55 0.59 0.12 32.19
N VAL A 56 0.57 0.94 31.14
CA VAL A 56 -0.49 0.87 30.11
C VAL A 56 -0.44 -0.46 29.34
N LEU A 57 0.76 -0.93 28.98
CA LEU A 57 0.93 -2.21 28.27
C LEU A 57 0.47 -3.41 29.11
N GLU A 58 0.75 -3.38 30.41
CA GLU A 58 0.31 -4.41 31.36
C GLU A 58 -1.21 -4.44 31.55
N GLY A 59 -1.87 -3.28 31.39
CA GLY A 59 -3.33 -3.15 31.45
C GLY A 59 -4.10 -3.63 30.21
N LEU A 60 -3.40 -4.03 29.14
CA LEU A 60 -4.04 -4.58 27.94
C LEU A 60 -4.58 -6.00 28.20
N LYS A 61 -5.74 -6.33 27.60
CA LYS A 61 -6.30 -7.69 27.66
C LYS A 61 -5.37 -8.72 27.03
N ARG A 62 -4.69 -8.33 25.96
CA ARG A 62 -3.65 -9.12 25.29
C ARG A 62 -2.35 -8.33 25.36
N GLN A 63 -1.38 -8.87 26.07
CA GLN A 63 -0.10 -8.19 26.26
C GLN A 63 0.85 -8.49 25.10
N PRO A 64 1.64 -7.50 24.64
CA PRO A 64 2.70 -7.73 23.68
C PRO A 64 3.83 -8.57 24.30
N PHE A 65 4.53 -9.34 23.47
CA PHE A 65 5.78 -9.99 23.90
C PHE A 65 6.83 -8.94 24.32
N PRO A 66 7.83 -9.29 25.13
CA PRO A 66 8.86 -8.33 25.59
C PRO A 66 9.52 -7.55 24.44
N ALA A 67 9.91 -8.23 23.36
CA ALA A 67 10.50 -7.57 22.20
C ALA A 67 9.51 -6.59 21.51
N GLN A 68 8.23 -6.96 21.44
CA GLN A 68 7.18 -6.07 20.90
C GLN A 68 6.96 -4.85 21.82
N ALA A 69 7.00 -5.04 23.14
CA ALA A 69 6.90 -3.95 24.11
C ALA A 69 8.05 -2.95 23.96
N GLN A 70 9.29 -3.44 23.75
CA GLN A 70 10.46 -2.60 23.46
C GLN A 70 10.27 -1.75 22.19
N VAL A 71 9.69 -2.34 21.12
CA VAL A 71 9.35 -1.57 19.91
C VAL A 71 8.34 -0.47 20.20
N VAL A 72 7.31 -0.77 21.01
CA VAL A 72 6.29 0.22 21.39
C VAL A 72 6.90 1.35 22.21
N GLN A 73 7.77 1.04 23.18
CA GLN A 73 8.50 2.03 23.99
C GLN A 73 9.36 2.94 23.10
N ALA A 74 10.10 2.37 22.14
CA ALA A 74 10.95 3.11 21.24
C ALA A 74 10.17 4.06 20.32
N ILE A 75 9.09 3.59 19.69
CA ILE A 75 8.25 4.44 18.85
C ILE A 75 7.50 5.49 19.68
N ALA A 76 7.03 5.14 20.87
CA ALA A 76 6.41 6.11 21.78
C ALA A 76 7.40 7.21 22.19
N ALA A 77 8.66 6.88 22.46
CA ALA A 77 9.70 7.87 22.75
C ALA A 77 9.95 8.81 21.57
N LEU A 78 9.99 8.27 20.34
CA LEU A 78 10.13 9.07 19.12
C LEU A 78 8.95 10.05 18.94
N LEU A 79 7.71 9.56 19.08
CA LEU A 79 6.52 10.37 18.81
C LEU A 79 6.17 11.34 19.95
N LEU A 80 6.40 10.95 21.21
CA LEU A 80 5.98 11.71 22.39
C LEU A 80 7.12 12.54 22.98
N ASP A 81 8.32 11.96 23.15
CA ASP A 81 9.44 12.62 23.85
C ASP A 81 10.24 13.51 22.89
N GLN A 82 10.58 12.98 21.71
CA GLN A 82 11.23 13.76 20.64
C GLN A 82 10.24 14.57 19.81
N ASN A 83 8.93 14.37 20.04
CA ASN A 83 7.85 15.06 19.36
C ASN A 83 7.91 14.96 17.82
N GLU A 84 8.45 13.87 17.28
CA GLU A 84 8.52 13.67 15.83
C GLU A 84 7.14 13.46 15.20
N GLN A 85 7.02 13.78 13.91
CA GLN A 85 5.75 13.66 13.19
C GLN A 85 5.41 12.21 12.85
N ALA A 86 6.43 11.37 12.67
CA ALA A 86 6.20 9.99 12.28
C ALA A 86 7.29 9.02 12.75
N GLY A 87 6.89 7.75 12.83
CA GLY A 87 7.77 6.61 13.07
C GLY A 87 7.43 5.44 12.14
N ILE A 88 8.36 4.51 12.00
CA ILE A 88 8.25 3.35 11.12
C ILE A 88 8.54 2.10 11.95
N ILE A 89 7.60 1.17 11.96
CA ILE A 89 7.81 -0.19 12.48
C ILE A 89 8.09 -1.07 11.27
N ASN A 90 9.37 -1.37 11.05
CA ASN A 90 9.83 -2.28 10.02
C ASN A 90 10.04 -3.66 10.63
N ALA A 91 9.03 -4.51 10.57
CA ALA A 91 9.03 -5.79 11.26
C ALA A 91 8.59 -6.93 10.36
N GLU A 92 9.30 -8.06 10.42
CA GLU A 92 9.04 -9.24 9.60
C GLU A 92 7.58 -9.72 9.72
N MET A 93 7.10 -10.46 8.71
CA MET A 93 5.76 -11.06 8.79
C MET A 93 5.70 -12.04 9.96
N GLY A 94 4.58 -12.06 10.70
CA GLY A 94 4.43 -12.90 11.90
C GLY A 94 4.92 -12.26 13.20
N THR A 95 5.63 -11.13 13.16
CA THR A 95 6.16 -10.47 14.38
C THR A 95 5.13 -9.70 15.21
N GLY A 96 3.86 -9.62 14.78
CA GLY A 96 2.81 -8.92 15.51
C GLY A 96 2.75 -7.41 15.28
N LYS A 97 2.98 -6.92 14.05
CA LYS A 97 2.82 -5.49 13.68
C LYS A 97 1.50 -4.88 14.15
N THR A 98 0.39 -5.58 13.96
CA THR A 98 -0.94 -5.15 14.41
C THR A 98 -1.00 -5.00 15.93
N MET A 99 -0.48 -5.98 16.69
CA MET A 99 -0.36 -5.90 18.15
C MET A 99 0.45 -4.67 18.58
N MET A 100 1.64 -4.46 18.00
CA MET A 100 2.50 -3.32 18.33
C MET A 100 1.82 -1.98 18.05
N ALA A 101 1.08 -1.86 16.95
CA ALA A 101 0.36 -0.63 16.62
C ALA A 101 -0.83 -0.35 17.56
N ILE A 102 -1.58 -1.39 17.95
CA ILE A 102 -2.67 -1.29 18.91
C ILE A 102 -2.13 -0.89 20.30
N ALA A 103 -1.05 -1.55 20.74
CA ALA A 103 -0.38 -1.24 21.99
C ALA A 103 0.19 0.19 22.00
N LEU A 104 0.80 0.64 20.91
CA LEU A 104 1.25 2.03 20.76
C LEU A 104 0.09 3.02 20.86
N ALA A 105 -1.03 2.72 20.19
CA ALA A 105 -2.21 3.58 20.28
C ALA A 105 -2.69 3.68 21.74
N ALA A 106 -2.71 2.58 22.50
CA ALA A 106 -3.06 2.60 23.92
C ALA A 106 -2.09 3.44 24.76
N VAL A 107 -0.78 3.32 24.54
CA VAL A 107 0.23 4.16 25.20
C VAL A 107 0.04 5.64 24.88
N MET A 108 -0.24 5.98 23.62
CA MET A 108 -0.54 7.36 23.23
C MET A 108 -1.83 7.86 23.87
N HIS A 109 -2.82 7.00 24.08
CA HIS A 109 -4.05 7.34 24.79
C HIS A 109 -3.82 7.69 26.25
N GLY A 110 -2.94 6.96 26.94
CA GLY A 110 -2.44 7.35 28.26
C GLY A 110 -1.75 8.73 28.28
N ALA A 111 -1.19 9.17 27.15
CA ALA A 111 -0.60 10.50 26.97
C ALA A 111 -1.59 11.58 26.46
N GLY A 112 -2.90 11.28 26.40
CA GLY A 112 -3.95 12.22 26.04
C GLY A 112 -4.39 12.22 24.56
N TYR A 113 -3.88 11.29 23.74
CA TYR A 113 -4.27 11.12 22.34
C TYR A 113 -5.52 10.23 22.23
N ARG A 114 -6.60 10.69 21.60
CA ARG A 114 -7.91 10.05 21.73
C ARG A 114 -8.29 9.18 20.53
N ARG A 115 -8.02 9.67 19.32
CA ARG A 115 -8.55 9.11 18.08
C ARG A 115 -7.46 8.55 17.19
N THR A 116 -7.48 7.24 16.98
CA THR A 116 -6.57 6.55 16.07
C THR A 116 -7.29 6.21 14.77
N MET A 117 -6.71 6.62 13.63
CA MET A 117 -7.16 6.19 12.31
C MET A 117 -6.22 5.11 11.78
N VAL A 118 -6.77 4.00 11.33
CA VAL A 118 -6.04 2.87 10.74
C VAL A 118 -6.36 2.78 9.26
N ILE A 119 -5.33 2.76 8.42
CA ILE A 119 -5.44 2.42 7.02
C ILE A 119 -4.98 0.98 6.85
N ALA A 120 -5.85 0.11 6.34
CA ALA A 120 -5.57 -1.31 6.18
C ALA A 120 -5.89 -1.84 4.78
N PRO A 121 -5.24 -2.93 4.32
CA PRO A 121 -5.71 -3.72 3.19
C PRO A 121 -7.18 -4.14 3.36
N PRO A 122 -7.99 -4.24 2.28
CA PRO A 122 -9.44 -4.46 2.39
C PRO A 122 -9.81 -5.71 3.19
N HIS A 123 -9.07 -6.80 2.99
CA HIS A 123 -9.27 -8.09 3.66
C HIS A 123 -8.82 -8.08 5.14
N LEU A 124 -8.12 -7.04 5.60
CA LEU A 124 -7.66 -6.92 6.99
C LEU A 124 -8.51 -5.97 7.84
N VAL A 125 -9.43 -5.19 7.26
CA VAL A 125 -10.24 -4.19 7.98
C VAL A 125 -10.96 -4.79 9.20
N TYR A 126 -11.61 -5.94 9.03
CA TYR A 126 -12.34 -6.59 10.12
C TYR A 126 -11.45 -7.35 11.08
N LYS A 127 -10.30 -7.85 10.60
CA LYS A 127 -9.26 -8.42 11.46
C LYS A 127 -8.72 -7.36 12.42
N TRP A 128 -8.44 -6.14 11.93
CA TRP A 128 -8.08 -4.99 12.76
C TRP A 128 -9.14 -4.68 13.81
N ARG A 129 -10.43 -4.62 13.42
CA ARG A 129 -11.52 -4.40 14.36
C ARG A 129 -11.52 -5.43 15.48
N ARG A 130 -11.43 -6.72 15.13
CA ARG A 130 -11.40 -7.83 16.08
C ARG A 130 -10.20 -7.70 17.02
N GLU A 131 -9.00 -7.52 16.48
CA GLU A 131 -7.77 -7.42 17.28
C GLU A 131 -7.78 -6.22 18.24
N ILE A 132 -8.37 -5.09 17.83
CA ILE A 132 -8.52 -3.92 18.73
C ILE A 132 -9.44 -4.26 19.91
N LEU A 133 -10.62 -4.84 19.64
CA LEU A 133 -11.62 -5.17 20.67
C LEU A 133 -11.15 -6.28 21.64
N GLU A 134 -10.36 -7.22 21.12
CA GLU A 134 -9.72 -8.29 21.91
C GLU A 134 -8.57 -7.77 22.77
N THR A 135 -7.87 -6.72 22.34
CA THR A 135 -6.67 -6.21 23.01
C THR A 135 -6.96 -5.07 24.00
N ILE A 136 -7.82 -4.12 23.62
CA ILE A 136 -8.09 -2.91 24.41
C ILE A 136 -9.47 -3.02 25.09
N PRO A 137 -9.57 -2.76 26.41
CA PRO A 137 -10.85 -2.69 27.11
C PRO A 137 -11.67 -1.48 26.65
N ASP A 138 -12.97 -1.69 26.45
CA ASP A 138 -13.95 -0.65 26.11
C ASP A 138 -13.62 0.26 24.90
N ALA A 139 -12.76 -0.22 23.99
CA ALA A 139 -12.42 0.49 22.76
C ALA A 139 -13.65 0.69 21.85
N ARG A 140 -13.79 1.89 21.30
CA ARG A 140 -14.84 2.20 20.33
C ARG A 140 -14.28 2.12 18.92
N VAL A 141 -14.76 1.18 18.12
CA VAL A 141 -14.25 0.96 16.76
C VAL A 141 -15.28 1.30 15.69
N TRP A 142 -14.90 2.17 14.76
CA TRP A 142 -15.69 2.63 13.63
C TRP A 142 -15.09 2.13 12.32
N VAL A 143 -15.83 1.32 11.55
CA VAL A 143 -15.39 0.87 10.22
C VAL A 143 -15.92 1.82 9.15
N LEU A 144 -15.02 2.44 8.40
CA LEU A 144 -15.28 3.43 7.35
C LEU A 144 -15.24 2.81 5.94
N ASN A 145 -15.64 1.55 5.80
CA ASN A 145 -15.60 0.80 4.54
C ASN A 145 -17.00 0.60 3.91
N GLY A 146 -18.08 0.96 4.60
CA GLY A 146 -19.45 0.79 4.15
C GLY A 146 -20.03 1.95 3.33
N PRO A 147 -21.29 1.87 2.90
CA PRO A 147 -22.05 2.99 2.32
C PRO A 147 -22.45 4.02 3.37
N ASP A 148 -22.47 3.62 4.64
CA ASP A 148 -22.74 4.47 5.79
C ASP A 148 -21.53 5.28 6.25
N THR A 149 -20.37 5.14 5.59
CA THR A 149 -19.14 5.87 5.93
C THR A 149 -19.37 7.38 6.04
N LEU A 150 -20.13 7.98 5.12
CA LEU A 150 -20.43 9.41 5.19
C LEU A 150 -21.27 9.76 6.43
N VAL A 151 -22.24 8.92 6.78
CA VAL A 151 -23.07 9.11 7.98
C VAL A 151 -22.21 9.01 9.24
N LYS A 152 -21.32 8.02 9.31
CA LYS A 152 -20.36 7.87 10.42
C LYS A 152 -19.44 9.10 10.55
N LEU A 153 -18.97 9.64 9.44
CA LEU A 153 -18.10 10.83 9.44
C LEU A 153 -18.86 12.13 9.77
N LEU A 154 -20.12 12.26 9.35
CA LEU A 154 -21.00 13.36 9.78
C LEU A 154 -21.26 13.28 11.29
N LYS A 155 -21.58 12.08 11.80
CA LYS A 155 -21.73 11.84 13.23
C LYS A 155 -20.46 12.21 14.00
N LEU A 156 -19.29 11.77 13.53
CA LEU A 156 -18.01 12.16 14.12
C LEU A 156 -17.86 13.68 14.18
N ARG A 157 -18.12 14.38 13.07
CA ARG A 157 -18.02 15.84 12.99
C ARG A 157 -18.94 16.52 14.01
N ASP A 158 -20.18 16.07 14.11
CA ASP A 158 -21.18 16.66 14.99
C ASP A 158 -20.82 16.39 16.47
N GLN A 159 -20.16 15.26 16.77
CA GLN A 159 -19.66 14.88 18.10
C GLN A 159 -18.31 15.51 18.48
N LEU A 160 -17.66 16.30 17.61
CA LEU A 160 -16.35 16.87 17.92
C LEU A 160 -16.38 17.83 19.13
N GLY A 161 -17.54 18.44 19.40
CA GLY A 161 -17.76 19.34 20.53
C GLY A 161 -18.22 18.66 21.82
N ASP A 162 -18.51 17.35 21.78
CA ASP A 162 -19.05 16.63 22.93
C ASP A 162 -17.96 16.42 24.01
N THR A 163 -18.41 16.30 25.26
CA THR A 163 -17.53 15.94 26.37
C THR A 163 -16.92 14.56 26.15
N TYR A 164 -15.61 14.46 26.32
CA TYR A 164 -14.89 13.20 26.13
C TYR A 164 -15.27 12.18 27.21
N ASP A 165 -15.68 10.98 26.81
CA ASP A 165 -16.16 9.92 27.69
C ASP A 165 -15.05 8.99 28.22
N GLY A 166 -13.78 9.32 27.94
CA GLY A 166 -12.61 8.54 28.37
C GLY A 166 -12.27 7.34 27.49
N ARG A 167 -13.15 6.94 26.56
CA ARG A 167 -12.94 5.74 25.73
C ARG A 167 -12.01 6.04 24.56
N GLN A 168 -11.16 5.08 24.24
CA GLN A 168 -10.29 5.19 23.07
C GLN A 168 -11.09 4.90 21.79
N GLU A 169 -10.93 5.76 20.77
CA GLU A 169 -11.65 5.63 19.50
C GLU A 169 -10.72 5.21 18.36
N PHE A 170 -11.14 4.21 17.60
CA PHE A 170 -10.45 3.70 16.41
C PHE A 170 -11.33 3.86 15.18
N PHE A 171 -10.75 4.33 14.07
CA PHE A 171 -11.42 4.50 12.79
C PHE A 171 -10.66 3.73 11.72
N ILE A 172 -11.25 2.67 11.17
CA ILE A 172 -10.57 1.77 10.23
C ILE A 172 -11.07 2.05 8.82
N LEU A 173 -10.16 2.42 7.92
CA LEU A 173 -10.42 2.71 6.52
C LEU A 173 -9.66 1.72 5.63
N GLY A 174 -10.39 1.07 4.72
CA GLY A 174 -9.78 0.23 3.69
C GLY A 174 -9.04 1.07 2.65
N ARG A 175 -7.80 0.71 2.33
CA ARG A 175 -6.93 1.49 1.42
C ARG A 175 -7.52 1.74 0.03
N VAL A 176 -8.37 0.85 -0.48
CA VAL A 176 -8.94 1.00 -1.84
C VAL A 176 -10.03 2.09 -1.89
N ARG A 177 -10.61 2.41 -0.73
CA ARG A 177 -11.54 3.55 -0.54
C ARG A 177 -10.83 4.88 -0.39
N MET A 178 -9.50 4.88 -0.29
CA MET A 178 -8.71 6.10 -0.28
C MET A 178 -8.50 6.59 -1.70
N ARG A 179 -9.33 7.53 -2.11
CA ARG A 179 -9.19 8.23 -3.38
C ARG A 179 -9.41 9.72 -3.18
N MET A 180 -8.82 10.48 -4.07
CA MET A 180 -9.08 11.92 -4.18
C MET A 180 -10.15 12.12 -5.24
N GLY A 181 -11.16 12.95 -4.96
CA GLY A 181 -12.22 13.27 -5.91
C GLY A 181 -13.62 13.02 -5.39
N PHE A 182 -14.58 13.64 -6.06
CA PHE A 182 -16.00 13.59 -5.75
C PHE A 182 -16.82 14.12 -6.91
N HIS A 183 -18.05 13.67 -7.00
CA HIS A 183 -19.02 14.24 -7.93
C HIS A 183 -19.63 15.49 -7.32
N TRP A 184 -19.73 16.54 -8.12
CA TRP A 184 -20.30 17.83 -7.74
C TRP A 184 -21.13 18.38 -8.88
N ARG A 185 -22.07 19.27 -8.53
CA ARG A 185 -22.81 20.10 -9.47
C ARG A 185 -22.79 21.54 -9.01
N LEU A 186 -23.02 22.48 -9.91
CA LEU A 186 -23.20 23.87 -9.55
C LEU A 186 -24.46 24.06 -8.69
N ALA A 187 -24.37 24.97 -7.73
CA ALA A 187 -25.43 25.30 -6.79
C ALA A 187 -25.75 26.79 -6.91
N PHE A 188 -26.97 27.08 -7.34
CA PHE A 188 -27.46 28.43 -7.59
C PHE A 188 -28.98 28.47 -7.50
N TRP A 189 -29.52 29.66 -7.24
CA TRP A 189 -30.94 29.94 -7.41
C TRP A 189 -31.19 30.53 -8.79
N GLN A 190 -32.33 30.17 -9.37
CA GLN A 190 -32.82 30.76 -10.60
C GLN A 190 -33.72 31.95 -10.28
N ARG A 191 -33.34 33.15 -10.71
CA ARG A 191 -34.17 34.37 -10.57
C ARG A 191 -34.66 34.82 -11.93
N ARG A 192 -35.99 34.93 -12.08
CA ARG A 192 -36.60 35.43 -13.31
C ARG A 192 -36.29 36.91 -13.48
N ALA A 193 -35.80 37.29 -14.66
CA ALA A 193 -35.58 38.67 -15.08
C ALA A 193 -36.58 39.05 -16.19
N GLY A 194 -36.69 40.34 -16.48
CA GLY A 194 -37.52 40.85 -17.59
C GLY A 194 -37.12 40.24 -18.94
N GLY A 195 -38.10 39.97 -19.80
CA GLY A 195 -37.86 39.35 -21.11
C GLY A 195 -37.71 37.83 -21.10
N GLY A 196 -38.16 37.15 -20.04
CA GLY A 196 -38.21 35.68 -19.98
C GLY A 196 -36.89 34.98 -19.66
N ARG A 197 -35.83 35.73 -19.37
CA ARG A 197 -34.50 35.20 -19.02
C ARG A 197 -34.44 34.79 -17.54
N SER A 198 -33.75 33.69 -17.25
CA SER A 198 -33.47 33.23 -15.89
C SER A 198 -32.01 33.52 -15.56
N LEU A 199 -31.75 34.28 -14.49
CA LEU A 199 -30.42 34.63 -14.01
C LEU A 199 -30.00 33.72 -12.87
N ALA A 200 -28.70 33.43 -12.79
CA ALA A 200 -28.13 32.66 -11.69
C ALA A 200 -27.88 33.57 -10.48
N ALA A 201 -28.24 33.12 -9.29
CA ALA A 201 -28.00 33.80 -8.02
C ALA A 201 -27.32 32.87 -7.01
N CYS A 202 -26.50 33.44 -6.13
CA CYS A 202 -25.91 32.73 -5.02
C CYS A 202 -27.00 32.14 -4.11
N PRO A 203 -26.92 30.84 -3.73
CA PRO A 203 -27.92 30.22 -2.87
C PRO A 203 -27.87 30.72 -1.42
N ASP A 204 -26.72 31.21 -0.96
CA ASP A 204 -26.54 31.64 0.43
C ASP A 204 -26.86 33.12 0.65
N CYS A 205 -26.35 34.03 -0.21
CA CYS A 205 -26.58 35.47 -0.06
C CYS A 205 -27.61 36.06 -1.04
N GLY A 206 -28.10 35.27 -2.00
CA GLY A 206 -29.11 35.69 -2.97
C GLY A 206 -28.60 36.65 -4.06
N ARG A 207 -27.34 37.08 -4.04
CA ARG A 207 -26.77 38.02 -5.03
C ARG A 207 -26.68 37.37 -6.42
N LEU A 208 -27.03 38.12 -7.46
CA LEU A 208 -26.90 37.69 -8.85
C LEU A 208 -25.43 37.47 -9.20
N LEU A 209 -25.15 36.41 -9.95
CA LEU A 209 -23.79 36.03 -10.35
C LEU A 209 -23.35 36.85 -11.55
N GLN A 210 -22.07 37.23 -11.55
CA GLN A 210 -21.44 37.98 -12.63
C GLN A 210 -20.28 37.20 -13.24
N ASP A 211 -19.95 37.49 -14.50
CA ASP A 211 -18.75 37.01 -15.19
C ASP A 211 -17.53 37.89 -14.89
N GLN A 212 -16.39 37.62 -15.55
CA GLN A 212 -15.15 38.39 -15.35
C GLN A 212 -15.24 39.83 -15.87
N GLU A 213 -16.20 40.12 -16.74
CA GLU A 213 -16.43 41.43 -17.34
C GLU A 213 -17.53 42.21 -16.59
N GLY A 214 -18.13 41.61 -15.54
CA GLY A 214 -19.16 42.22 -14.72
C GLY A 214 -20.59 42.02 -15.24
N ASN A 215 -20.79 41.24 -16.31
CA ASN A 215 -22.12 40.96 -16.86
C ASN A 215 -22.86 39.91 -16.03
N LEU A 216 -24.19 40.05 -15.92
CA LEU A 216 -25.04 39.09 -15.21
C LEU A 216 -25.11 37.77 -15.97
N ILE A 217 -24.83 36.67 -15.27
CA ILE A 217 -24.81 35.32 -15.85
C ILE A 217 -26.22 34.71 -15.82
N THR A 218 -26.63 34.12 -16.94
CA THR A 218 -27.88 33.35 -17.01
C THR A 218 -27.76 31.99 -16.31
N ALA A 219 -28.89 31.43 -15.89
CA ALA A 219 -28.97 30.10 -15.31
C ALA A 219 -28.35 29.02 -16.22
N GLU A 220 -28.54 29.13 -17.54
CA GLU A 220 -28.03 28.18 -18.53
C GLU A 220 -26.52 28.30 -18.73
N GLU A 221 -26.00 29.52 -18.83
CA GLU A 221 -24.55 29.77 -18.94
C GLU A 221 -23.83 29.28 -17.69
N PHE A 222 -24.38 29.59 -16.52
CA PHE A 222 -23.81 29.13 -15.27
C PHE A 222 -23.78 27.60 -15.23
N GLN A 223 -24.88 26.92 -15.56
CA GLN A 223 -24.97 25.46 -15.52
C GLN A 223 -23.99 24.73 -16.46
N ARG A 224 -23.47 25.40 -17.50
CA ARG A 224 -22.46 24.86 -18.43
C ARG A 224 -21.03 25.03 -17.92
N GLU A 225 -20.78 25.76 -16.84
CA GLU A 225 -19.43 25.91 -16.30
C GLU A 225 -18.91 24.55 -15.77
N GLU A 226 -17.72 24.15 -16.23
CA GLU A 226 -17.04 22.93 -15.78
C GLU A 226 -16.14 23.18 -14.54
N ARG A 227 -16.11 24.41 -14.05
CA ARG A 227 -15.25 24.84 -12.93
C ARG A 227 -16.06 25.15 -11.69
N ARG A 228 -15.52 24.77 -10.54
CA ARG A 228 -16.05 25.17 -9.22
C ARG A 228 -15.62 26.59 -8.92
N ARG A 229 -16.58 27.44 -8.54
CA ARG A 229 -16.35 28.82 -8.10
C ARG A 229 -16.99 29.10 -6.74
N ARG A 230 -16.52 30.17 -6.10
CA ARG A 230 -17.13 30.74 -4.89
C ARG A 230 -17.87 32.01 -5.28
N CYS A 231 -18.81 32.42 -4.43
CA CYS A 231 -19.51 33.68 -4.61
C CYS A 231 -18.55 34.85 -4.35
N ASP A 232 -18.48 35.81 -5.26
CA ASP A 232 -17.61 36.99 -5.14
C ASP A 232 -18.04 37.94 -4.00
N HIS A 233 -19.23 37.74 -3.43
CA HIS A 233 -19.77 38.54 -2.33
C HIS A 233 -19.63 37.87 -0.96
N CYS A 234 -20.21 36.67 -0.77
CA CYS A 234 -20.20 35.99 0.53
C CYS A 234 -19.16 34.86 0.63
N ASN A 235 -18.36 34.62 -0.42
CA ASN A 235 -17.36 33.55 -0.50
C ASN A 235 -17.92 32.12 -0.32
N ALA A 236 -19.24 31.95 -0.34
CA ALA A 236 -19.88 30.65 -0.24
C ALA A 236 -19.67 29.84 -1.53
N ALA A 237 -19.66 28.51 -1.40
CA ALA A 237 -19.44 27.61 -2.52
C ALA A 237 -20.65 27.64 -3.46
N LEU A 238 -20.44 28.03 -4.74
CA LEU A 238 -21.50 27.98 -5.76
C LEU A 238 -21.61 26.59 -6.41
N TRP A 239 -21.30 25.56 -5.64
CA TRP A 239 -21.34 24.16 -6.03
C TRP A 239 -21.67 23.32 -4.80
N THR A 240 -22.31 22.19 -5.04
CA THR A 240 -22.65 21.22 -4.01
C THR A 240 -22.28 19.82 -4.47
N LEU A 241 -22.10 18.92 -3.50
CA LEU A 241 -21.86 17.51 -3.80
C LEU A 241 -23.08 16.91 -4.47
N MET A 242 -22.85 16.01 -5.43
CA MET A 242 -23.91 15.23 -6.05
C MET A 242 -23.55 13.74 -5.98
N ARG A 243 -24.57 12.89 -5.96
CA ARG A 243 -24.37 11.46 -6.22
C ARG A 243 -24.34 11.27 -7.74
N PRO A 244 -23.32 10.59 -8.30
CA PRO A 244 -23.37 10.18 -9.70
C PRO A 244 -24.53 9.18 -9.90
N GLY A 245 -25.19 9.25 -11.06
CA GLY A 245 -26.30 8.35 -11.40
C GLY A 245 -27.69 8.83 -10.94
N LYS A 246 -28.73 8.20 -11.50
CA LYS A 246 -30.09 8.33 -10.97
C LYS A 246 -30.11 7.72 -9.58
N SER A 247 -30.77 8.37 -8.62
CA SER A 247 -31.17 7.66 -7.41
C SER A 247 -31.92 6.41 -7.87
N ASP A 248 -31.35 5.22 -7.68
CA ASP A 248 -32.13 4.00 -7.81
C ASP A 248 -33.21 4.16 -6.74
N GLY A 249 -34.40 4.61 -7.14
CA GLY A 249 -35.61 4.57 -6.31
C GLY A 249 -36.05 3.14 -6.04
N GLY A 250 -35.16 2.17 -6.28
CA GLY A 250 -35.33 0.78 -5.92
C GLY A 250 -35.23 0.64 -4.40
N SER A 251 -36.13 -0.15 -3.84
CA SER A 251 -36.08 -0.62 -2.47
C SER A 251 -34.67 -1.10 -2.10
N ARG A 252 -34.25 -0.93 -0.85
CA ARG A 252 -32.99 -1.44 -0.28
C ARG A 252 -32.77 -2.91 -0.67
N ARG A 253 -33.84 -3.71 -0.65
CA ARG A 253 -33.93 -5.07 -1.21
C ARG A 253 -33.32 -5.22 -2.60
N ASN A 254 -33.66 -4.35 -3.55
CA ASN A 254 -33.16 -4.42 -4.93
C ASN A 254 -31.67 -4.10 -5.02
N THR A 255 -31.18 -3.19 -4.17
CA THR A 255 -29.75 -2.88 -4.10
C THR A 255 -28.98 -4.07 -3.53
N VAL A 256 -29.52 -4.70 -2.49
CA VAL A 256 -28.91 -5.89 -1.90
C VAL A 256 -28.91 -7.06 -2.88
N LEU A 257 -30.02 -7.28 -3.57
CA LEU A 257 -30.19 -8.31 -4.60
C LEU A 257 -29.17 -8.15 -5.74
N LYS A 258 -29.04 -6.94 -6.30
CA LYS A 258 -28.07 -6.65 -7.37
C LYS A 258 -26.64 -6.94 -6.91
N SER A 259 -26.28 -6.53 -5.69
CA SER A 259 -24.95 -6.76 -5.13
C SER A 259 -24.66 -8.24 -4.87
N MET A 260 -25.63 -8.99 -4.33
CA MET A 260 -25.50 -10.44 -4.12
C MET A 260 -25.28 -11.19 -5.44
N CYS A 261 -25.93 -10.75 -6.52
CA CYS A 261 -25.74 -11.36 -7.86
C CYS A 261 -24.33 -11.13 -8.44
N ARG A 262 -23.52 -10.25 -7.85
CA ARG A 262 -22.10 -10.07 -8.24
C ARG A 262 -21.20 -11.13 -7.62
N ILE A 263 -21.68 -11.83 -6.58
CA ILE A 263 -20.95 -12.93 -5.94
C ILE A 263 -21.03 -14.14 -6.86
N PRO A 264 -19.91 -14.77 -7.24
CA PRO A 264 -19.95 -15.98 -8.04
C PRO A 264 -20.77 -17.05 -7.33
N THR A 265 -21.50 -17.86 -8.11
CA THR A 265 -22.41 -18.92 -7.62
C THR A 265 -23.75 -18.45 -7.04
N ILE A 266 -24.00 -17.14 -6.96
CA ILE A 266 -25.28 -16.56 -6.52
C ILE A 266 -25.97 -15.89 -7.71
N GLY A 267 -26.98 -16.56 -8.27
CA GLY A 267 -27.89 -15.98 -9.26
C GLY A 267 -29.08 -15.25 -8.62
N PRO A 268 -29.91 -14.54 -9.41
CA PRO A 268 -31.03 -13.74 -8.92
C PRO A 268 -32.03 -14.55 -8.08
N VAL A 269 -32.36 -15.78 -8.50
CA VAL A 269 -33.27 -16.67 -7.77
C VAL A 269 -32.72 -17.03 -6.38
N ARG A 270 -31.41 -17.32 -6.28
CA ARG A 270 -30.77 -17.65 -5.00
C ARG A 270 -30.63 -16.43 -4.11
N ALA A 271 -30.36 -15.25 -4.69
CA ALA A 271 -30.33 -13.98 -3.96
C ALA A 271 -31.71 -13.61 -3.38
N GLU A 272 -32.80 -13.79 -4.14
CA GLU A 272 -34.16 -13.56 -3.64
C GLU A 272 -34.55 -14.49 -2.50
N ARG A 273 -34.16 -15.77 -2.59
CA ARG A 273 -34.39 -16.74 -1.52
C ARG A 273 -33.69 -16.34 -0.23
N LEU A 274 -32.38 -16.04 -0.32
CA LEU A 274 -31.60 -15.55 0.82
C LEU A 274 -32.22 -14.28 1.43
N LEU A 275 -32.62 -13.32 0.60
CA LEU A 275 -33.28 -12.08 1.04
C LEU A 275 -34.64 -12.30 1.71
N SER A 276 -35.29 -13.42 1.41
CA SER A 276 -36.57 -13.78 2.02
C SER A 276 -36.36 -14.54 3.34
N ASP A 277 -35.34 -15.39 3.40
CA ASP A 277 -35.01 -16.21 4.57
C ASP A 277 -34.35 -15.38 5.70
N PHE A 278 -33.49 -14.43 5.36
CA PHE A 278 -32.65 -13.70 6.33
C PHE A 278 -32.99 -12.20 6.46
N GLY A 279 -33.75 -11.65 5.51
CA GLY A 279 -34.08 -10.23 5.48
C GLY A 279 -32.96 -9.35 4.91
N GLU A 280 -33.35 -8.14 4.48
CA GLU A 280 -32.46 -7.23 3.76
C GLU A 280 -31.38 -6.59 4.64
N ASP A 281 -31.70 -6.21 5.88
CA ASP A 281 -30.76 -5.53 6.77
C ASP A 281 -29.67 -6.45 7.29
N PHE A 282 -30.02 -7.69 7.63
CA PHE A 282 -29.07 -8.69 8.11
C PHE A 282 -28.06 -9.07 7.02
N LEU A 283 -28.53 -9.35 5.81
CA LEU A 283 -27.65 -9.67 4.68
C LEU A 283 -26.82 -8.47 4.23
N ALA A 284 -27.40 -7.26 4.25
CA ALA A 284 -26.65 -6.05 4.00
C ALA A 284 -25.52 -5.89 5.03
N SER A 285 -25.80 -6.09 6.33
CA SER A 285 -24.77 -6.02 7.37
C SER A 285 -23.69 -7.09 7.17
N MET A 286 -24.02 -8.33 6.83
CA MET A 286 -22.99 -9.37 6.61
C MET A 286 -22.12 -9.09 5.38
N LEU A 287 -22.72 -8.68 4.27
CA LEU A 287 -21.98 -8.37 3.05
C LEU A 287 -21.16 -7.08 3.17
N LEU A 288 -21.53 -6.19 4.10
CA LEU A 288 -20.76 -4.99 4.44
C LEU A 288 -19.68 -5.26 5.48
N ASP A 289 -20.05 -5.93 6.57
CA ASP A 289 -19.30 -6.00 7.83
C ASP A 289 -18.51 -7.29 8.00
N ASN A 290 -18.91 -8.41 7.38
CA ASN A 290 -18.17 -9.66 7.48
C ASN A 290 -18.50 -10.65 6.35
N VAL A 291 -17.79 -10.52 5.24
CA VAL A 291 -17.90 -11.44 4.09
C VAL A 291 -17.69 -12.91 4.50
N SER A 292 -16.83 -13.18 5.49
CA SER A 292 -16.58 -14.54 5.97
C SER A 292 -17.77 -15.13 6.74
N GLU A 293 -18.57 -14.30 7.43
CA GLU A 293 -19.85 -14.75 8.01
C GLU A 293 -20.87 -15.08 6.93
N PHE A 294 -20.89 -14.30 5.85
CA PHE A 294 -21.75 -14.60 4.72
C PHE A 294 -21.38 -15.92 4.04
N ILE A 295 -20.09 -16.23 3.90
CA ILE A 295 -19.63 -17.52 3.36
C ILE A 295 -20.02 -18.69 4.27
N ASN A 296 -20.03 -18.45 5.58
CA ASN A 296 -20.39 -19.43 6.62
C ASN A 296 -21.86 -19.36 7.04
N LEU A 297 -22.74 -18.81 6.19
CA LEU A 297 -24.16 -18.66 6.52
C LEU A 297 -24.81 -20.03 6.75
N MET A 298 -25.54 -20.16 7.85
CA MET A 298 -26.28 -21.37 8.21
C MET A 298 -27.78 -21.17 8.10
N ASP A 299 -28.51 -22.20 7.71
CA ASP A 299 -29.97 -22.21 7.74
C ASP A 299 -30.51 -22.37 9.18
N ALA A 300 -31.83 -22.28 9.35
CA ALA A 300 -32.49 -22.43 10.65
C ALA A 300 -32.28 -23.82 11.31
N LYS A 301 -31.71 -24.79 10.57
CA LYS A 301 -31.39 -26.14 11.04
C LYS A 301 -29.91 -26.32 11.35
N GLY A 302 -29.10 -25.27 11.23
CA GLY A 302 -27.66 -25.29 11.52
C GLY A 302 -26.80 -25.85 10.38
N ASN A 303 -27.35 -26.02 9.18
CA ASN A 303 -26.58 -26.50 8.02
C ASN A 303 -26.01 -25.32 7.23
N PHE A 304 -24.78 -25.45 6.75
CA PHE A 304 -24.19 -24.46 5.84
C PHE A 304 -24.99 -24.35 4.54
N ILE A 305 -25.29 -23.11 4.16
CA ILE A 305 -26.04 -22.79 2.94
C ILE A 305 -25.15 -22.90 1.69
N PHE A 306 -23.84 -22.73 1.87
CA PHE A 306 -22.83 -22.84 0.83
C PHE A 306 -21.98 -24.08 1.08
N SER A 307 -21.74 -24.89 0.04
CA SER A 307 -20.80 -26.01 0.15
C SER A 307 -19.36 -25.51 0.20
N ASP A 308 -18.43 -26.31 0.72
CA ASP A 308 -17.00 -25.93 0.81
C ASP A 308 -16.39 -25.47 -0.52
N ARG A 309 -16.83 -26.07 -1.64
CA ARG A 309 -16.40 -25.66 -2.99
C ARG A 309 -16.96 -24.28 -3.36
N GLN A 310 -18.22 -24.00 -3.03
CA GLN A 310 -18.84 -22.68 -3.25
C GLN A 310 -18.17 -21.63 -2.36
N ALA A 311 -17.97 -21.94 -1.08
CA ALA A 311 -17.31 -21.10 -0.10
C ALA A 311 -15.91 -20.65 -0.56
N LYS A 312 -15.06 -21.59 -0.99
CA LYS A 312 -13.71 -21.27 -1.51
C LYS A 312 -13.75 -20.38 -2.76
N ARG A 313 -14.71 -20.61 -3.66
CA ARG A 313 -14.86 -19.80 -4.89
C ARG A 313 -15.33 -18.38 -4.56
N MET A 314 -16.27 -18.26 -3.63
CA MET A 314 -16.75 -16.99 -3.10
C MET A 314 -15.63 -16.24 -2.38
N GLU A 315 -14.85 -16.91 -1.52
CA GLU A 315 -13.73 -16.32 -0.79
C GLU A 315 -12.68 -15.70 -1.74
N ARG A 316 -12.24 -16.46 -2.75
CA ARG A 316 -11.27 -15.98 -3.76
C ARG A 316 -11.80 -14.79 -4.55
N ALA A 317 -13.08 -14.78 -4.90
CA ALA A 317 -13.68 -13.70 -5.66
C ALA A 317 -13.96 -12.46 -4.80
N MET A 318 -14.46 -12.66 -3.57
CA MET A 318 -14.79 -11.58 -2.64
C MET A 318 -13.55 -10.89 -2.07
N ALA A 319 -12.37 -11.51 -2.13
CA ALA A 319 -11.09 -10.82 -1.91
C ALA A 319 -10.88 -9.64 -2.88
N ASN A 320 -11.48 -9.71 -4.08
CA ASN A 320 -11.36 -8.71 -5.14
C ASN A 320 -12.67 -7.92 -5.41
N ILE A 321 -13.82 -8.39 -4.93
CA ILE A 321 -15.13 -7.77 -5.15
C ILE A 321 -15.44 -6.77 -4.03
N GLU A 322 -15.66 -5.51 -4.41
CA GLU A 322 -16.12 -4.46 -3.49
C GLU A 322 -17.65 -4.49 -3.36
N PHE A 323 -18.17 -4.77 -2.15
CA PHE A 323 -19.58 -4.56 -1.83
C PHE A 323 -19.79 -3.14 -1.32
N GLY A 324 -20.26 -2.25 -2.21
CA GLY A 324 -20.86 -0.98 -1.83
C GLY A 324 -22.37 -1.06 -2.03
N PHE A 325 -23.15 -1.24 -0.95
CA PHE A 325 -24.62 -1.10 -1.04
C PHE A 325 -24.96 0.39 -1.11
N GLY A 326 -24.85 0.92 -2.32
CA GLY A 326 -24.89 2.34 -2.58
C GLY A 326 -23.50 2.84 -2.94
N GLU A 327 -23.39 3.44 -4.13
CA GLU A 327 -22.27 4.29 -4.49
C GLU A 327 -22.30 5.52 -3.58
N GLY A 328 -21.69 5.39 -2.41
CA GLY A 328 -21.26 6.54 -1.63
C GLY A 328 -20.22 7.29 -2.45
N GLY A 329 -20.65 8.06 -3.45
CA GLY A 329 -19.76 8.73 -4.41
C GLY A 329 -18.84 9.79 -3.81
N TYR A 330 -18.92 10.00 -2.49
CA TYR A 330 -18.05 10.90 -1.75
C TYR A 330 -16.98 10.12 -1.00
N GLN A 331 -15.71 10.39 -1.35
CA GLN A 331 -14.57 9.67 -0.80
C GLN A 331 -14.33 10.07 0.67
N PRO A 332 -14.10 9.11 1.59
CA PRO A 332 -13.86 9.40 3.00
C PRO A 332 -12.69 10.35 3.22
N THR A 333 -11.61 10.17 2.46
CA THR A 333 -10.43 11.05 2.52
C THR A 333 -10.77 12.50 2.17
N GLU A 334 -11.63 12.73 1.18
CA GLU A 334 -12.05 14.09 0.82
C GLU A 334 -12.92 14.72 1.90
N PHE A 335 -13.75 13.93 2.59
CA PHE A 335 -14.50 14.41 3.75
C PHE A 335 -13.57 14.88 4.86
N ILE A 336 -12.64 14.01 5.25
CA ILE A 336 -11.67 14.29 6.33
C ILE A 336 -10.87 15.55 5.99
N LYS A 337 -10.39 15.66 4.74
CA LYS A 337 -9.65 16.83 4.27
C LYS A 337 -10.44 18.14 4.40
N ARG A 338 -11.72 18.14 4.03
CA ARG A 338 -12.51 19.37 3.89
C ARG A 338 -13.29 19.77 5.13
N TYR A 339 -13.78 18.80 5.88
CA TYR A 339 -14.84 19.03 6.88
C TYR A 339 -14.43 18.67 8.30
N LEU A 340 -13.29 18.00 8.50
CA LEU A 340 -12.74 17.76 9.83
C LEU A 340 -11.56 18.73 10.07
N PRO A 341 -11.35 19.21 11.31
CA PRO A 341 -10.22 20.05 11.66
C PRO A 341 -8.90 19.29 11.58
N ASP A 342 -7.78 20.02 11.47
CA ASP A 342 -6.44 19.43 11.58
C ASP A 342 -6.25 18.84 12.99
N GLY A 343 -5.58 17.70 13.09
CA GLY A 343 -5.40 17.00 14.36
C GLY A 343 -6.70 16.41 14.93
N CYS A 344 -7.76 16.27 14.13
CA CYS A 344 -8.96 15.51 14.49
C CYS A 344 -8.63 14.05 14.81
N PHE A 345 -7.71 13.47 14.03
CA PHE A 345 -7.08 12.20 14.32
C PHE A 345 -5.73 12.46 14.95
N ASP A 346 -5.50 11.81 16.07
CA ASP A 346 -4.35 11.98 16.93
C ASP A 346 -3.18 11.09 16.44
N LEU A 347 -3.50 9.84 16.06
CA LEU A 347 -2.56 8.90 15.47
C LEU A 347 -3.13 8.36 14.15
N LEU A 348 -2.32 8.39 13.10
CA LEU A 348 -2.55 7.64 11.86
C LEU A 348 -1.66 6.40 11.85
N VAL A 349 -2.24 5.21 11.79
CA VAL A 349 -1.54 3.95 11.56
C VAL A 349 -1.75 3.54 10.11
N VAL A 350 -0.67 3.32 9.37
CA VAL A 350 -0.72 2.87 7.97
C VAL A 350 -0.14 1.47 7.90
N ASP A 351 -1.02 0.49 7.71
CA ASP A 351 -0.63 -0.90 7.46
C ASP A 351 -0.18 -1.09 6.01
N GLU A 352 0.82 -1.94 5.81
CA GLU A 352 1.55 -2.11 4.54
C GLU A 352 2.01 -0.79 3.92
N GLY A 353 2.71 0.04 4.71
CA GLY A 353 3.14 1.39 4.33
C GLY A 353 3.93 1.47 3.02
N HIS A 354 4.59 0.39 2.60
CA HIS A 354 5.35 0.33 1.35
C HIS A 354 4.47 0.46 0.09
N GLU A 355 3.18 0.12 0.15
CA GLU A 355 2.23 0.26 -0.97
C GLU A 355 2.05 1.72 -1.41
N TYR A 356 2.36 2.68 -0.53
CA TYR A 356 2.15 4.10 -0.78
C TYR A 356 3.36 4.79 -1.39
N LYS A 357 4.46 4.10 -1.69
CA LYS A 357 5.71 4.69 -2.21
C LYS A 357 5.59 5.39 -3.56
N ASN A 358 4.60 5.04 -4.37
CA ASN A 358 4.49 5.56 -5.75
C ASN A 358 4.07 7.03 -5.80
N SER A 359 4.79 7.86 -6.57
CA SER A 359 4.53 9.31 -6.71
C SER A 359 3.10 9.66 -7.14
N GLY A 360 2.62 9.02 -8.21
CA GLY A 360 1.37 9.34 -8.89
C GLY A 360 0.17 8.52 -8.45
N SER A 361 0.28 7.67 -7.42
CA SER A 361 -0.84 6.84 -7.00
C SER A 361 -1.87 7.67 -6.24
N ALA A 362 -3.15 7.54 -6.60
CA ALA A 362 -4.25 8.22 -5.90
C ALA A 362 -4.28 7.82 -4.41
N GLN A 363 -3.96 6.56 -4.10
CA GLN A 363 -3.84 6.06 -2.74
C GLN A 363 -2.69 6.72 -1.98
N GLY A 364 -1.52 6.89 -2.60
CA GLY A 364 -0.38 7.58 -2.00
C GLY A 364 -0.66 9.06 -1.72
N GLN A 365 -1.34 9.74 -2.65
CA GLN A 365 -1.78 11.13 -2.43
C GLN A 365 -2.81 11.23 -1.29
N ALA A 366 -3.80 10.33 -1.27
CA ALA A 366 -4.79 10.26 -0.21
C ALA A 366 -4.15 9.99 1.16
N MET A 367 -3.17 9.07 1.23
CA MET A 367 -2.41 8.79 2.45
C MET A 367 -1.66 10.02 2.94
N GLY A 368 -0.96 10.74 2.04
CA GLY A 368 -0.26 11.97 2.41
C GLY A 368 -1.18 13.07 2.95
N VAL A 369 -2.40 13.19 2.40
CA VAL A 369 -3.42 14.10 2.96
C VAL A 369 -3.84 13.68 4.37
N LEU A 370 -4.07 12.39 4.60
CA LEU A 370 -4.43 11.90 5.93
C LEU A 370 -3.29 12.07 6.93
N ALA A 371 -2.04 11.82 6.53
CA ALA A 371 -0.85 12.04 7.35
C ALA A 371 -0.69 13.51 7.74
N ALA A 372 -0.89 14.44 6.79
CA ALA A 372 -0.86 15.87 7.07
C ALA A 372 -2.01 16.34 7.99
N LYS A 373 -3.13 15.63 8.01
CA LYS A 373 -4.29 15.93 8.87
C LYS A 373 -4.18 15.31 10.26
N ALA A 374 -3.36 14.28 10.44
CA ALA A 374 -3.13 13.62 11.71
C ALA A 374 -2.03 14.32 12.51
N ARG A 375 -2.04 14.21 13.85
CA ARG A 375 -0.96 14.79 14.67
C ARG A 375 0.32 13.98 14.57
N LYS A 376 0.20 12.65 14.54
CA LYS A 376 1.31 11.69 14.48
C LYS A 376 0.98 10.59 13.48
N THR A 377 1.99 10.03 12.81
CA THR A 377 1.82 8.92 11.85
C THR A 377 2.76 7.77 12.17
N VAL A 378 2.29 6.54 12.08
CA VAL A 378 3.11 5.33 12.13
C VAL A 378 2.89 4.48 10.90
N LEU A 379 4.00 4.10 10.24
CA LEU A 379 3.98 3.14 9.15
C LEU A 379 4.33 1.75 9.69
N LEU A 380 3.55 0.76 9.28
CA LEU A 380 3.84 -0.66 9.52
C LEU A 380 4.23 -1.28 8.17
N THR A 381 5.37 -1.94 8.11
CA THR A 381 5.78 -2.64 6.89
C THR A 381 6.70 -3.82 7.21
N GLY A 382 6.67 -4.86 6.38
CA GLY A 382 7.69 -5.92 6.40
C GLY A 382 8.97 -5.53 5.66
N THR A 383 8.86 -4.64 4.68
CA THR A 383 9.98 -4.18 3.85
C THR A 383 9.80 -2.69 3.58
N LEU A 384 10.74 -1.87 4.05
CA LEU A 384 10.67 -0.42 3.85
C LEU A 384 11.13 0.00 2.45
N MET A 385 12.05 -0.75 1.84
CA MET A 385 12.67 -0.44 0.55
C MET A 385 12.47 -1.54 -0.47
N GLY A 386 12.03 -1.18 -1.69
CA GLY A 386 12.04 -2.07 -2.86
C GLY A 386 13.37 -2.07 -3.63
N GLY A 387 14.44 -1.58 -3.00
CA GLY A 387 15.79 -1.53 -3.60
C GLY A 387 16.16 -0.21 -4.27
N TYR A 388 15.24 0.74 -4.44
CA TYR A 388 15.52 2.05 -5.06
C TYR A 388 15.31 3.21 -4.09
N ALA A 389 16.08 4.29 -4.24
CA ALA A 389 15.99 5.48 -3.37
C ALA A 389 14.68 6.26 -3.54
N ASP A 390 14.11 6.27 -4.76
CA ASP A 390 12.86 6.98 -5.04
C ASP A 390 11.63 6.31 -4.43
N ASP A 391 11.68 5.01 -4.16
CA ASP A 391 10.70 4.30 -3.35
C ASP A 391 10.57 4.92 -1.95
N LEU A 392 11.70 5.34 -1.36
CA LEU A 392 11.69 6.00 -0.06
C LEU A 392 11.23 7.44 -0.16
N PHE A 393 11.70 8.19 -1.17
CA PHE A 393 11.51 9.64 -1.23
C PHE A 393 10.05 10.06 -1.01
N TYR A 394 9.13 9.52 -1.81
CA TYR A 394 7.73 9.94 -1.72
C TYR A 394 7.04 9.40 -0.47
N LEU A 395 7.47 8.25 0.05
CA LEU A 395 6.95 7.74 1.31
C LEU A 395 7.37 8.65 2.48
N LEU A 396 8.67 8.93 2.59
CA LEU A 396 9.25 9.82 3.59
C LEU A 396 8.67 11.23 3.49
N PHE A 397 8.54 11.78 2.28
CA PHE A 397 7.97 13.12 2.11
C PHE A 397 6.52 13.23 2.62
N ARG A 398 5.75 12.15 2.58
CA ARG A 398 4.36 12.15 3.09
C ARG A 398 4.27 12.10 4.60
N ILE A 399 5.20 11.42 5.27
CA ILE A 399 5.15 11.22 6.73
C ILE A 399 6.09 12.13 7.53
N LEU A 400 7.18 12.58 6.90
CA LEU A 400 8.24 13.42 7.47
C LEU A 400 8.41 14.70 6.64
N THR A 401 7.31 15.28 6.17
CA THR A 401 7.31 16.45 5.28
C THR A 401 8.19 17.57 5.82
N ARG A 402 8.09 17.87 7.13
CA ARG A 402 8.90 18.90 7.78
C ARG A 402 10.41 18.63 7.63
N ARG A 403 10.87 17.42 7.99
CA ARG A 403 12.28 17.03 7.90
C ARG A 403 12.81 17.08 6.47
N MET A 404 12.00 16.64 5.50
CA MET A 404 12.38 16.66 4.10
C MET A 404 12.51 18.10 3.56
N ILE A 405 11.65 19.03 3.99
CA ILE A 405 11.74 20.45 3.63
C ILE A 405 12.94 21.12 4.30
N GLU A 406 13.21 20.81 5.57
CA GLU A 406 14.40 21.27 6.31
C GLU A 406 15.70 20.89 5.59
N ASP A 407 15.73 19.69 4.97
CA ASP A 407 16.87 19.19 4.19
C ASP A 407 16.88 19.69 2.73
N GLY A 408 16.00 20.63 2.36
CA GLY A 408 16.00 21.31 1.06
C GLY A 408 15.16 20.63 -0.03
N TYR A 409 14.48 19.53 0.27
CA TYR A 409 13.62 18.84 -0.70
C TYR A 409 12.24 19.49 -0.76
N GLN A 410 12.07 20.48 -1.65
CA GLN A 410 10.85 21.28 -1.74
C GLN A 410 10.12 21.14 -3.08
N PRO A 411 8.79 21.24 -3.11
CA PRO A 411 8.06 21.35 -4.37
C PRO A 411 8.48 22.61 -5.12
N ASN A 412 8.50 22.55 -6.44
CA ASN A 412 8.75 23.75 -7.25
C ASN A 412 7.56 24.73 -7.22
N ALA A 413 7.71 25.90 -7.85
CA ALA A 413 6.66 26.93 -7.92
C ALA A 413 5.33 26.45 -8.53
N ARG A 414 5.34 25.33 -9.28
CA ARG A 414 4.14 24.71 -9.87
C ARG A 414 3.59 23.56 -9.00
N GLY A 415 4.13 23.33 -7.80
CA GLY A 415 3.73 22.27 -6.88
C GLY A 415 4.26 20.87 -7.23
N SER A 416 5.21 20.75 -8.17
CA SER A 416 5.78 19.45 -8.55
C SER A 416 6.92 19.04 -7.64
N MET A 417 6.85 17.79 -7.16
CA MET A 417 7.90 17.15 -6.36
C MET A 417 9.01 16.51 -7.20
N ALA A 418 8.90 16.49 -8.53
CA ALA A 418 9.85 15.81 -9.40
C ALA A 418 11.30 16.34 -9.25
N PRO A 419 11.55 17.67 -9.17
CA PRO A 419 12.92 18.17 -8.96
C PRO A 419 13.52 17.73 -7.61
N ALA A 420 12.73 17.79 -6.53
CA ALA A 420 13.16 17.35 -5.21
C ALA A 420 13.46 15.85 -5.16
N ALA A 421 12.62 15.03 -5.81
CA ALA A 421 12.86 13.59 -5.94
C ALA A 421 14.18 13.31 -6.68
N ILE A 422 14.48 14.08 -7.74
CA ILE A 422 15.75 13.95 -8.49
C ILE A 422 16.94 14.36 -7.62
N SER A 423 16.85 15.46 -6.85
CA SER A 423 17.91 15.85 -5.92
C SER A 423 18.17 14.75 -4.90
N PHE A 424 17.11 14.25 -4.25
CA PHE A 424 17.22 13.18 -3.27
C PHE A 424 17.88 11.93 -3.84
N MET A 425 17.56 11.55 -5.09
CA MET A 425 18.21 10.43 -5.77
C MET A 425 19.69 10.71 -6.10
N ARG A 426 20.08 11.96 -6.36
CA ARG A 426 21.50 12.32 -6.55
C ARG A 426 22.26 12.27 -5.23
N ASP A 427 21.64 12.71 -4.16
CA ASP A 427 22.26 12.82 -2.83
C ASP A 427 22.34 11.46 -2.13
N HIS A 428 21.38 10.58 -2.39
CA HIS A 428 21.20 9.33 -1.62
C HIS A 428 20.92 8.09 -2.48
N GLY A 429 20.72 8.20 -3.78
CA GLY A 429 20.46 7.06 -4.66
C GLY A 429 21.65 6.68 -5.53
N VAL A 430 21.44 5.66 -6.38
CA VAL A 430 22.39 5.28 -7.42
C VAL A 430 21.81 5.67 -8.78
N LEU A 431 22.54 6.54 -9.49
CA LEU A 431 22.20 6.99 -10.83
C LEU A 431 23.25 6.49 -11.82
N LYS A 432 22.78 5.90 -12.93
CA LYS A 432 23.62 5.43 -14.03
C LYS A 432 23.43 6.35 -15.23
N ASP A 433 24.46 7.11 -15.58
CA ASP A 433 24.46 7.89 -16.81
C ASP A 433 24.86 7.02 -18.00
N ILE A 434 23.92 6.84 -18.92
CA ILE A 434 24.13 6.13 -20.17
C ILE A 434 24.48 7.15 -21.25
N TYR A 435 25.75 7.16 -21.65
CA TYR A 435 26.25 7.95 -22.75
C TYR A 435 25.98 7.20 -24.06
N THR A 436 25.09 7.73 -24.89
CA THR A 436 24.88 7.23 -26.26
C THR A 436 25.51 8.22 -27.22
N GLU A 437 26.64 7.81 -27.79
CA GLU A 437 27.29 8.52 -28.89
C GLU A 437 26.65 8.07 -30.21
N ARG A 438 26.16 9.03 -30.99
CA ARG A 438 25.74 8.77 -32.38
C ARG A 438 26.65 9.56 -33.30
N ASP A 439 27.29 8.86 -34.24
CA ASP A 439 27.97 9.50 -35.36
C ASP A 439 26.92 10.21 -36.21
N GLY A 440 27.07 11.53 -36.36
CA GLY A 440 26.24 12.30 -37.28
C GLY A 440 26.59 11.95 -38.74
N SER A 441 25.61 12.06 -39.64
CA SER A 441 25.86 11.97 -41.08
C SER A 441 26.90 13.00 -41.52
N SER A 442 27.96 12.52 -42.18
CA SER A 442 29.09 13.31 -42.68
C SER A 442 28.64 14.40 -43.66
N HIS A 443 28.45 15.64 -43.18
CA HIS A 443 28.50 16.82 -44.04
C HIS A 443 29.94 17.37 -44.04
N LYS A 444 30.42 17.76 -45.24
CA LYS A 444 31.82 18.07 -45.61
C LYS A 444 32.58 19.12 -44.78
N THR A 445 32.00 19.69 -43.71
CA THR A 445 32.61 20.82 -42.99
C THR A 445 32.54 20.76 -41.46
N ALA A 446 31.95 19.74 -40.83
CA ALA A 446 32.06 19.58 -39.37
C ALA A 446 31.83 18.13 -38.89
N LYS A 447 32.86 17.51 -38.30
CA LYS A 447 32.72 16.28 -37.50
C LYS A 447 32.21 16.63 -36.10
N GLY A 448 30.90 16.84 -35.96
CA GLY A 448 30.26 17.03 -34.65
C GLY A 448 29.76 15.70 -34.08
N LYS A 449 30.44 15.16 -33.06
CA LYS A 449 29.95 14.01 -32.27
C LYS A 449 28.75 14.47 -31.44
N LYS A 450 27.56 13.88 -31.65
CA LYS A 450 26.39 14.14 -30.80
C LYS A 450 26.40 13.14 -29.64
N LEU A 451 26.86 13.61 -28.48
CA LEU A 451 26.76 12.88 -27.22
C LEU A 451 25.36 13.10 -26.64
N SER A 452 24.59 12.04 -26.45
CA SER A 452 23.33 12.09 -25.70
C SER A 452 23.51 11.38 -24.36
N VAL A 453 23.14 12.06 -23.27
CA VAL A 453 23.23 11.51 -21.91
C VAL A 453 21.82 11.14 -21.45
N ARG A 454 21.64 9.89 -21.03
CA ARG A 454 20.41 9.40 -20.43
C ARG A 454 20.71 8.84 -19.04
N THR A 455 20.26 9.53 -17.99
CA THR A 455 20.34 9.02 -16.61
C THR A 455 19.25 7.98 -16.37
N VAL A 456 19.64 6.80 -15.87
CA VAL A 456 18.76 5.70 -15.48
C VAL A 456 18.97 5.41 -14.00
N LYS A 457 17.88 5.14 -13.27
CA LYS A 457 17.93 4.77 -11.85
C LYS A 457 18.50 3.37 -11.70
N ALA A 458 19.37 3.17 -10.72
CA ALA A 458 19.89 1.85 -10.35
C ALA A 458 19.50 1.51 -8.91
N PRO A 459 19.43 0.21 -8.56
CA PRO A 459 19.21 -0.20 -7.19
C PRO A 459 20.34 0.29 -6.27
N GLY A 460 19.97 0.71 -5.07
CA GLY A 460 20.90 1.16 -4.04
C GLY A 460 20.43 2.44 -3.33
N PHE A 461 20.75 2.51 -2.05
CA PHE A 461 20.53 3.69 -1.22
C PHE A 461 21.78 3.93 -0.38
N GLY A 462 22.33 5.12 -0.52
CA GLY A 462 23.61 5.50 0.05
C GLY A 462 23.55 5.49 1.59
N PRO A 463 24.66 5.13 2.28
CA PRO A 463 24.74 5.11 3.73
C PRO A 463 24.32 6.43 4.40
N LYS A 464 24.65 7.58 3.78
CA LYS A 464 24.22 8.91 4.24
C LYS A 464 22.69 9.03 4.32
N GLY A 465 21.97 8.46 3.34
CA GLY A 465 20.52 8.45 3.33
C GLY A 465 19.94 7.55 4.42
N ILE A 466 20.53 6.37 4.63
CA ILE A 466 20.13 5.44 5.70
C ILE A 466 20.27 6.11 7.07
N HIS A 467 21.43 6.72 7.30
CA HIS A 467 21.74 7.40 8.54
C HIS A 467 20.81 8.60 8.81
N ARG A 468 20.48 9.38 7.77
CA ARG A 468 19.65 10.59 7.93
C ARG A 468 18.14 10.31 7.98
N PHE A 469 17.64 9.36 7.21
CA PHE A 469 16.19 9.21 6.97
C PHE A 469 15.59 7.88 7.39
N VAL A 470 16.41 6.86 7.67
CA VAL A 470 15.89 5.52 8.03
C VAL A 470 16.11 5.25 9.51
N LEU A 471 17.35 5.21 9.98
CA LEU A 471 17.68 4.86 11.36
C LEU A 471 16.99 5.72 12.44
N PRO A 472 16.90 7.06 12.29
CA PRO A 472 16.30 7.89 13.34
C PRO A 472 14.80 7.67 13.53
N PHE A 473 14.12 7.15 12.50
CA PHE A 473 12.66 7.07 12.46
C PHE A 473 12.13 5.63 12.41
N THR A 474 13.01 4.64 12.37
CA THR A 474 12.62 3.24 12.14
C THR A 474 13.08 2.34 13.27
N VAL A 475 12.15 1.54 13.79
CA VAL A 475 12.48 0.41 14.67
C VAL A 475 12.37 -0.89 13.86
N PHE A 476 13.40 -1.72 13.95
CA PHE A 476 13.49 -2.99 13.25
C PHE A 476 13.19 -4.15 14.20
N LEU A 477 12.37 -5.10 13.78
CA LEU A 477 12.11 -6.32 14.55
C LEU A 477 12.07 -7.54 13.63
N LYS A 478 12.93 -8.52 13.91
CA LYS A 478 12.95 -9.81 13.22
C LYS A 478 12.24 -10.87 14.04
N LEU A 479 11.83 -11.94 13.37
CA LEU A 479 11.12 -13.05 14.00
C LEU A 479 11.97 -13.73 15.09
N LYS A 480 13.28 -13.84 14.84
CA LYS A 480 14.26 -14.36 15.81
C LYS A 480 14.34 -13.55 17.11
N ASP A 481 13.98 -12.28 17.08
CA ASP A 481 14.08 -11.37 18.23
C ASP A 481 12.89 -11.55 19.21
N ILE A 482 11.81 -12.20 18.78
CA ILE A 482 10.64 -12.51 19.63
C ILE A 482 10.91 -13.71 20.57
N GLY A 483 11.96 -14.48 20.29
CA GLY A 483 12.44 -15.60 21.10
C GLY A 483 12.51 -16.90 20.29
N GLY A 484 13.66 -17.57 20.31
CA GLY A 484 13.95 -18.76 19.50
C GLY A 484 13.07 -20.00 19.75
N ASN A 485 12.27 -20.02 20.82
CA ASN A 485 11.39 -21.14 21.19
C ASN A 485 9.89 -20.83 21.05
N VAL A 486 9.52 -19.64 20.55
CA VAL A 486 8.10 -19.26 20.42
C VAL A 486 7.47 -19.89 19.16
N LEU A 487 8.28 -20.22 18.17
CA LEU A 487 7.84 -20.80 16.91
C LEU A 487 8.36 -22.23 16.75
N PRO A 488 7.59 -23.12 16.09
CA PRO A 488 8.11 -24.43 15.71
C PRO A 488 9.28 -24.29 14.73
N GLY A 489 10.14 -25.31 14.66
CA GLY A 489 11.22 -25.35 13.69
C GLY A 489 10.72 -25.21 12.25
N TYR A 490 11.36 -24.37 11.47
CA TYR A 490 11.09 -24.18 10.05
C TYR A 490 12.10 -24.98 9.23
N LEU A 491 11.62 -25.86 8.37
CA LEU A 491 12.43 -26.59 7.39
C LEU A 491 11.89 -26.25 6.00
N GLU A 492 12.77 -25.76 5.14
CA GLU A 492 12.46 -25.52 3.72
C GLU A 492 13.05 -26.66 2.89
N GLU A 493 12.19 -27.33 2.13
CA GLU A 493 12.56 -28.43 1.24
C GLU A 493 12.12 -28.10 -0.18
N PHE A 494 13.06 -28.21 -1.13
CA PHE A 494 12.76 -28.06 -2.55
C PHE A 494 12.39 -29.42 -3.12
N ILE A 495 11.13 -29.59 -3.50
CA ILE A 495 10.63 -30.82 -4.10
C ILE A 495 10.46 -30.59 -5.60
N ASP A 496 11.30 -31.24 -6.39
CA ASP A 496 11.19 -31.23 -7.84
C ASP A 496 10.01 -32.09 -8.28
N VAL A 497 9.03 -31.46 -8.93
CA VAL A 497 7.85 -32.15 -9.48
C VAL A 497 8.03 -32.32 -10.99
N PRO A 498 8.09 -33.57 -11.51
CA PRO A 498 8.24 -33.80 -12.94
C PRO A 498 6.99 -33.36 -13.71
N MET A 499 7.20 -32.83 -14.92
CA MET A 499 6.11 -32.55 -15.85
C MET A 499 5.48 -33.85 -16.35
N SER A 500 4.19 -33.79 -16.73
CA SER A 500 3.58 -34.91 -17.46
C SER A 500 4.21 -35.05 -18.87
N PRO A 501 4.13 -36.22 -19.52
CA PRO A 501 4.71 -36.40 -20.85
C PRO A 501 4.23 -35.39 -21.89
N ASP A 502 2.92 -35.07 -21.88
CA ASP A 502 2.32 -34.11 -22.81
C ASP A 502 2.74 -32.67 -22.50
N GLN A 503 2.80 -32.32 -21.20
CA GLN A 503 3.29 -31.03 -20.73
C GLN A 503 4.76 -30.82 -21.10
N GLU A 504 5.60 -31.84 -20.90
CA GLU A 504 7.03 -31.79 -21.24
C GLU A 504 7.24 -31.65 -22.75
N ALA A 505 6.50 -32.42 -23.56
CA ALA A 505 6.60 -32.36 -25.02
C ALA A 505 6.21 -30.96 -25.55
N ALA A 506 5.13 -30.39 -25.03
CA ALA A 506 4.68 -29.05 -25.37
C ALA A 506 5.66 -27.95 -24.90
N HIS A 507 6.18 -28.05 -23.66
CA HIS A 507 7.19 -27.12 -23.14
C HIS A 507 8.47 -27.16 -23.98
N ARG A 508 8.95 -28.36 -24.33
CA ARG A 508 10.17 -28.54 -25.13
C ARG A 508 10.02 -27.92 -26.51
N LYS A 509 8.87 -28.10 -27.16
CA LYS A 509 8.57 -27.48 -28.46
C LYS A 509 8.52 -25.95 -28.36
N LEU A 510 7.88 -25.42 -27.32
CA LEU A 510 7.82 -23.98 -27.04
C LEU A 510 9.22 -23.40 -26.80
N ALA A 511 10.02 -24.04 -25.94
CA ALA A 511 11.38 -23.66 -25.61
C ALA A 511 12.29 -23.64 -26.84
N GLN A 512 12.21 -24.67 -27.71
CA GLN A 512 12.95 -24.71 -28.96
C GLN A 512 12.59 -23.53 -29.88
N THR A 513 11.29 -23.29 -30.09
CA THR A 513 10.80 -22.21 -30.95
C THR A 513 11.28 -20.85 -30.45
N LEU A 514 11.07 -20.55 -29.17
CA LEU A 514 11.46 -19.27 -28.58
C LEU A 514 12.98 -19.09 -28.49
N THR A 515 13.74 -20.17 -28.32
CA THR A 515 15.21 -20.11 -28.32
C THR A 515 15.75 -19.74 -29.70
N VAL A 516 15.13 -20.25 -30.79
CA VAL A 516 15.51 -19.88 -32.15
C VAL A 516 15.23 -18.40 -32.40
N GLU A 517 14.03 -17.93 -32.07
CA GLU A 517 13.65 -16.51 -32.19
C GLU A 517 14.60 -15.60 -31.38
N LEU A 518 14.91 -15.97 -30.14
CA LEU A 518 15.83 -15.23 -29.29
C LEU A 518 17.25 -15.18 -29.88
N ARG A 519 17.77 -16.28 -30.40
CA ARG A 519 19.10 -16.33 -31.03
C ARG A 519 19.15 -15.43 -32.27
N GLN A 520 18.11 -15.44 -33.11
CA GLN A 520 18.03 -14.58 -34.28
C GLN A 520 17.97 -13.10 -33.89
N ALA A 521 17.20 -12.74 -32.86
CA ALA A 521 17.15 -11.38 -32.34
C ALA A 521 18.51 -10.93 -31.78
N LEU A 522 19.17 -11.76 -30.96
CA LEU A 522 20.49 -11.46 -30.40
C LEU A 522 21.57 -11.31 -31.48
N ALA A 523 21.52 -12.11 -32.55
CA ALA A 523 22.42 -11.97 -33.69
C ALA A 523 22.29 -10.59 -34.38
N ARG A 524 21.10 -9.98 -34.32
CA ARG A 524 20.82 -8.62 -34.79
C ARG A 524 21.04 -7.54 -33.72
N ARG A 525 21.67 -7.90 -32.59
CA ARG A 525 21.84 -7.06 -31.39
C ARG A 525 20.51 -6.56 -30.79
N ASP A 526 19.43 -7.29 -31.00
CA ASP A 526 18.13 -7.02 -30.39
C ASP A 526 17.95 -7.86 -29.12
N THR A 527 17.92 -7.18 -27.97
CA THR A 527 17.75 -7.80 -26.64
C THR A 527 16.30 -7.80 -26.15
N THR A 528 15.34 -7.34 -26.96
CA THR A 528 13.95 -7.17 -26.54
C THR A 528 13.22 -8.47 -26.22
N LEU A 529 13.67 -9.60 -26.78
CA LEU A 529 13.04 -10.91 -26.55
C LEU A 529 13.50 -11.62 -25.27
N LEU A 530 14.62 -11.22 -24.66
CA LEU A 530 15.18 -11.90 -23.48
C LEU A 530 14.15 -12.05 -22.34
N GLY A 531 13.50 -10.95 -21.98
CA GLY A 531 12.52 -10.95 -20.89
C GLY A 531 11.25 -11.73 -21.23
N VAL A 532 10.78 -11.65 -22.48
CA VAL A 532 9.58 -12.38 -22.92
C VAL A 532 9.83 -13.88 -22.89
N VAL A 533 10.93 -14.33 -23.48
CA VAL A 533 11.25 -15.76 -23.58
C VAL A 533 11.49 -16.35 -22.18
N LEU A 534 12.25 -15.67 -21.32
CA LEU A 534 12.50 -16.16 -19.97
C LEU A 534 11.20 -16.27 -19.14
N ASN A 535 10.36 -15.23 -19.15
CA ASN A 535 9.11 -15.23 -18.39
C ASN A 535 8.15 -16.32 -18.87
N VAL A 536 8.01 -16.50 -20.19
CA VAL A 536 7.12 -17.54 -20.73
C VAL A 536 7.61 -18.94 -20.35
N LEU A 537 8.91 -19.23 -20.54
CA LEU A 537 9.42 -20.58 -20.29
C LEU A 537 9.45 -20.96 -18.81
N LEU A 538 9.54 -19.98 -17.91
CA LEU A 538 9.43 -20.18 -16.46
C LEU A 538 7.97 -20.31 -16.01
N ALA A 539 7.06 -19.51 -16.56
CA ALA A 539 5.66 -19.46 -16.09
C ALA A 539 4.77 -20.53 -16.73
N TRP A 540 5.01 -20.89 -18.00
CA TRP A 540 4.11 -21.76 -18.76
C TRP A 540 3.91 -23.15 -18.15
N PRO A 541 4.94 -23.83 -17.58
CA PRO A 541 4.72 -25.10 -16.89
C PRO A 541 3.61 -25.03 -15.82
N ASP A 542 3.49 -23.89 -15.14
CA ASP A 542 2.51 -23.68 -14.06
C ASP A 542 1.19 -23.06 -14.53
N CYS A 543 1.07 -22.76 -15.83
CA CYS A 543 -0.08 -22.09 -16.43
C CYS A 543 -0.62 -22.83 -17.65
N CYS A 544 -0.24 -24.09 -17.86
CA CYS A 544 -0.60 -24.86 -19.04
C CYS A 544 -2.08 -25.33 -19.06
N PHE A 545 -2.90 -24.92 -18.09
CA PHE A 545 -4.36 -25.02 -18.15
C PHE A 545 -5.02 -23.99 -19.10
N ARG A 546 -4.26 -22.95 -19.50
CA ARG A 546 -4.69 -21.96 -20.48
C ARG A 546 -3.79 -21.95 -21.71
N PRO A 547 -4.32 -21.61 -22.91
CA PRO A 547 -3.49 -21.41 -24.08
C PRO A 547 -2.60 -20.17 -23.90
N GLU A 548 -1.39 -20.23 -24.47
CA GLU A 548 -0.40 -19.14 -24.38
C GLU A 548 -0.02 -18.66 -25.78
N VAL A 549 -0.15 -17.34 -26.00
CA VAL A 549 0.20 -16.66 -27.26
C VAL A 549 1.36 -15.72 -26.97
N VAL A 550 2.56 -16.09 -27.41
CA VAL A 550 3.76 -15.28 -27.20
C VAL A 550 3.88 -14.28 -28.33
N LYS A 551 3.91 -12.98 -28.00
CA LYS A 551 4.02 -11.89 -28.99
C LYS A 551 5.28 -11.07 -28.82
N HIS A 552 5.82 -10.59 -29.94
CA HIS A 552 6.94 -9.67 -29.95
C HIS A 552 6.53 -8.32 -29.29
N PRO A 553 7.29 -7.78 -28.31
CA PRO A 553 6.88 -6.57 -27.57
C PRO A 553 6.62 -5.34 -28.44
N ARG A 554 7.45 -5.16 -29.48
CA ARG A 554 7.39 -4.03 -30.42
C ARG A 554 6.43 -4.25 -31.58
N SER A 555 6.72 -5.21 -32.47
CA SER A 555 5.91 -5.44 -33.67
C SER A 555 4.54 -6.06 -33.40
N LYS A 556 4.35 -6.67 -32.22
CA LYS A 556 3.15 -7.44 -31.84
C LYS A 556 2.92 -8.73 -32.64
N ASP A 557 3.90 -9.14 -33.45
CA ASP A 557 3.86 -10.40 -34.19
C ASP A 557 3.83 -11.59 -33.24
N THR A 558 3.12 -12.65 -33.62
CA THR A 558 3.09 -13.90 -32.85
C THR A 558 4.38 -14.68 -33.08
N LEU A 559 5.13 -14.94 -32.00
CA LEU A 559 6.38 -15.70 -32.00
C LEU A 559 6.14 -17.19 -31.79
N ALA A 560 5.20 -17.54 -30.90
CA ALA A 560 4.82 -18.91 -30.62
C ALA A 560 3.38 -18.97 -30.10
N PHE A 561 2.74 -20.11 -30.34
CA PHE A 561 1.45 -20.45 -29.78
C PHE A 561 1.52 -21.88 -29.23
N VAL A 562 0.95 -22.08 -28.06
CA VAL A 562 0.77 -23.39 -27.45
C VAL A 562 -0.63 -23.48 -26.84
N SER A 563 -1.32 -24.58 -27.13
CA SER A 563 -2.64 -24.86 -26.57
C SER A 563 -2.56 -25.20 -25.08
N SER A 564 -3.69 -25.16 -24.37
CA SER A 564 -3.78 -25.76 -23.05
C SER A 564 -3.51 -27.26 -23.13
N VAL A 565 -2.80 -27.79 -22.13
CA VAL A 565 -2.52 -29.22 -21.93
C VAL A 565 -3.50 -29.82 -20.92
N PHE A 566 -3.94 -29.02 -19.95
CA PHE A 566 -4.91 -29.41 -18.92
C PHE A 566 -6.16 -28.54 -19.04
N ASP A 567 -7.30 -29.04 -18.53
CA ASP A 567 -8.50 -28.23 -18.35
C ASP A 567 -8.47 -27.43 -17.03
N ASP A 568 -9.27 -26.37 -16.91
CA ASP A 568 -9.35 -25.51 -15.70
C ASP A 568 -9.68 -26.28 -14.40
N ASP A 569 -10.34 -27.44 -14.52
CA ASP A 569 -10.77 -28.28 -13.39
C ASP A 569 -9.90 -29.54 -13.21
N GLU A 570 -8.88 -29.74 -14.06
CA GLU A 570 -7.97 -30.89 -13.99
C GLU A 570 -6.78 -30.60 -13.06
N LEU A 571 -6.36 -31.61 -12.28
CA LEU A 571 -5.19 -31.48 -11.41
C LEU A 571 -3.91 -31.64 -12.23
N MET A 572 -3.02 -30.65 -12.21
CA MET A 572 -1.70 -30.78 -12.81
C MET A 572 -0.75 -31.49 -11.82
N PRO A 573 0.45 -31.93 -12.27
CA PRO A 573 1.40 -32.65 -11.41
C PRO A 573 1.74 -31.94 -10.10
N LYS A 574 1.81 -30.60 -10.10
CA LYS A 574 2.08 -29.80 -8.88
C LYS A 574 0.93 -29.82 -7.90
N GLU A 575 -0.32 -29.66 -8.34
CA GLU A 575 -1.46 -29.76 -7.42
C GLU A 575 -1.59 -31.18 -6.86
N GLN A 576 -1.34 -32.21 -7.68
CA GLN A 576 -1.36 -33.59 -7.20
C GLN A 576 -0.28 -33.84 -6.15
N ALA A 577 0.96 -33.41 -6.40
CA ALA A 577 2.05 -33.53 -5.43
C ALA A 577 1.74 -32.79 -4.11
N LEU A 578 1.13 -31.60 -4.19
CA LEU A 578 0.70 -30.85 -3.01
C LEU A 578 -0.39 -31.61 -2.22
N LEU A 579 -1.37 -32.20 -2.91
CA LEU A 579 -2.41 -33.02 -2.28
C LEU A 579 -1.80 -34.23 -1.58
N ASP A 580 -0.88 -34.93 -2.24
CA ASP A 580 -0.21 -36.10 -1.68
C ASP A 580 0.60 -35.74 -0.42
N LEU A 581 1.29 -34.59 -0.42
CA LEU A 581 2.00 -34.05 0.75
C LEU A 581 1.06 -33.70 1.90
N CYS A 582 -0.07 -33.04 1.61
CA CYS A 582 -1.07 -32.72 2.62
C CYS A 582 -1.69 -33.99 3.24
N LEU A 583 -2.02 -34.99 2.42
CA LEU A 583 -2.56 -36.28 2.89
C LEU A 583 -1.53 -37.05 3.73
N ALA A 584 -0.26 -37.09 3.30
CA ALA A 584 0.83 -37.69 4.06
C ALA A 584 1.03 -36.99 5.41
N GLY A 585 0.95 -35.66 5.46
CA GLY A 585 1.00 -34.86 6.68
C GLY A 585 -0.14 -35.18 7.65
N ALA A 586 -1.38 -35.19 7.16
CA ALA A 586 -2.56 -35.51 7.97
C ALA A 586 -2.49 -36.94 8.54
N ASN A 587 -1.98 -37.90 7.77
CA ASN A 587 -1.79 -39.28 8.23
C ASN A 587 -0.69 -39.39 9.30
N ARG A 588 0.39 -38.60 9.22
CA ARG A 588 1.44 -38.55 10.25
C ARG A 588 0.95 -37.95 11.57
N GLU A 589 0.11 -36.91 11.53
CA GLU A 589 -0.52 -36.34 12.73
C GLU A 589 -1.53 -37.31 13.38
N ASN A 590 -2.37 -37.95 12.57
CA ASN A 590 -3.31 -38.98 13.06
C ASN A 590 -2.59 -40.22 13.63
N GLY A 591 -1.43 -40.58 13.09
CA GLY A 591 -0.58 -41.65 13.61
C GLY A 591 0.05 -41.31 14.97
N LYS A 592 0.55 -40.08 15.15
CA LYS A 592 1.10 -39.61 16.44
C LYS A 592 0.04 -39.55 17.55
N ASN A 593 -1.20 -39.18 17.21
CA ASN A 593 -2.30 -39.17 18.18
C ASN A 593 -2.77 -40.58 18.60
N ARG A 594 -2.48 -41.63 17.82
CA ARG A 594 -2.79 -43.02 18.19
C ARG A 594 -1.73 -43.69 19.07
N THR A 595 -0.49 -43.20 19.07
CA THR A 595 0.59 -43.71 19.92
C THR A 595 0.64 -43.03 21.29
N LEU A 596 -0.15 -41.96 21.48
CA LEU A 596 -0.29 -41.20 22.74
C LEU A 596 -1.63 -41.48 23.45
N ALA A 597 -2.40 -42.47 23.01
CA ALA A 597 -3.66 -42.91 23.62
C ALA A 597 -3.51 -44.24 24.35
#